data_AF-A0A2B7MGZ0-F1
#
_entry.id   AF-A0A2B7MGZ0-F1
#
_cell.length_a   1.000
_cell.length_b   1.000
_cell.length_c   1.000
_cell.angle_alpha   90.00
_cell.angle_beta   90.00
_cell.angle_gamma   90.00
#
_symmetry.space_group_name_H-M   'P 1'
#
loop_
_entity.id
_entity.type
_entity.pdbx_description
1 polymer ?
#
loop_
_entity_poly.entity_id
_entity_poly.type
_entity_poly.pdbx_seq_one_letter_code
_entity_poly.pdbx_strand_id
1 'polypeptide(L)'
;MSKSENLYSAARELIPGGVNSPVRAFTGVGGTPLFIEKADGAYLYDVDGKAYIDYVGSWGPMVLGHNHPAIRNAVIEAAGRGLSFGAPTEMEVKMAELVTELVPTMDMVRMVNSGTEATMSAIRLARGFTGRDKIIKFEGCYHGHADCLLVKAGSGALTLGQPNSPGVPADFAKHTLTCTYNDLASVRAAFEQYPEEIACIIVEPVAGNMNCVPPLPEFLPGLRALCDEFGALLIIDEVMTGFRVALAGAQDYYGVVPDLTCLGKIIGGGMPVGAFGGRRDVMDALAPTGPVYQAGTLSGNPIAMAAGFACLNEVAQPGVHETLDELTTRLAEGLLEAAEEAGIPLVVNHVGGMFGIFFTDAGSVTCYQDVMACDVERFKRFFHMMLDEGVYLAPSAFEAGFMSVAHSMEDINNTIDAARRVFAKL
;
A
#
# COMPACT_ATOMS: atom_id res chain seq x y z
N MET A 1 8.17 3.22 33.93
CA MET A 1 7.17 2.80 32.95
C MET A 1 6.77 4.06 32.19
N SER A 2 7.00 4.10 30.88
CA SER A 2 6.63 5.25 30.05
C SER A 2 5.11 5.40 29.95
N LYS A 3 4.62 6.56 29.50
CA LYS A 3 3.19 6.76 29.26
C LYS A 3 2.70 5.83 28.14
N SER A 4 3.52 5.57 27.11
CA SER A 4 3.22 4.57 26.08
C SER A 4 3.02 3.16 26.67
N GLU A 5 3.90 2.72 27.57
CA GLU A 5 3.77 1.40 28.24
C GLU A 5 2.49 1.30 29.09
N ASN A 6 2.15 2.36 29.83
CA ASN A 6 0.91 2.41 30.62
C ASN A 6 -0.33 2.33 29.72
N LEU A 7 -0.35 3.08 28.62
CA LEU A 7 -1.46 3.05 27.66
C LEU A 7 -1.58 1.69 26.97
N TYR A 8 -0.45 1.06 26.60
CA TYR A 8 -0.48 -0.27 26.00
C TYR A 8 -0.99 -1.32 26.99
N SER A 9 -0.56 -1.25 28.26
CA SER A 9 -1.07 -2.14 29.30
C SER A 9 -2.58 -2.00 29.48
N ALA A 10 -3.10 -0.77 29.51
CA ALA A 10 -4.54 -0.54 29.58
C ALA A 10 -5.27 -1.02 28.31
N ALA A 11 -4.68 -0.78 27.13
CA ALA A 11 -5.27 -1.17 25.86
C ALA A 11 -5.40 -2.70 25.72
N ARG A 12 -4.44 -3.48 26.23
CA ARG A 12 -4.49 -4.95 26.19
C ARG A 12 -5.67 -5.57 26.94
N GLU A 13 -6.21 -4.86 27.93
CA GLU A 13 -7.43 -5.28 28.64
C GLU A 13 -8.71 -4.98 27.86
N LEU A 14 -8.65 -4.08 26.88
CA LEU A 14 -9.82 -3.50 26.20
C LEU A 14 -9.91 -3.86 24.71
N ILE A 15 -8.77 -4.09 24.06
CA ILE A 15 -8.64 -4.27 22.62
C ILE A 15 -7.80 -5.54 22.39
N PRO A 16 -8.19 -6.47 21.49
CA PRO A 16 -7.39 -7.65 21.18
C PRO A 16 -5.94 -7.29 20.80
N GLY A 17 -4.97 -7.79 21.57
CA GLY A 17 -3.55 -7.45 21.39
C GLY A 17 -3.19 -5.99 21.69
N GLY A 18 -4.11 -5.22 22.28
CA GLY A 18 -3.94 -3.80 22.60
C GLY A 18 -4.03 -2.86 21.39
N VAL A 19 -4.43 -3.33 20.20
CA VAL A 19 -4.37 -2.55 18.96
C VAL A 19 -5.54 -2.82 18.00
N ASN A 20 -5.92 -1.83 17.20
CA ASN A 20 -6.95 -1.95 16.16
C ASN A 20 -6.41 -2.43 14.80
N SER A 21 -5.09 -2.60 14.67
CA SER A 21 -4.44 -3.14 13.48
C SER A 21 -3.21 -3.95 13.91
N PRO A 22 -3.06 -5.23 13.50
CA PRO A 22 -2.08 -6.14 14.09
C PRO A 22 -0.63 -5.64 14.06
N VAL A 23 -0.18 -5.05 12.95
CA VAL A 23 1.20 -4.56 12.80
C VAL A 23 1.59 -3.50 13.83
N ARG A 24 0.60 -2.77 14.38
CA ARG A 24 0.83 -1.73 15.40
C ARG A 24 1.20 -2.30 16.77
N ALA A 25 1.04 -3.60 17.01
CA ALA A 25 1.43 -4.23 18.27
C ALA A 25 2.95 -4.48 18.38
N PHE A 26 3.73 -4.10 17.37
CA PHE A 26 5.18 -4.35 17.29
C PHE A 26 5.56 -5.83 17.33
N THR A 27 4.62 -6.75 17.08
CA THR A 27 4.92 -8.20 17.07
C THR A 27 5.98 -8.58 16.02
N GLY A 28 6.07 -7.82 14.92
CA GLY A 28 7.09 -7.99 13.88
C GLY A 28 8.50 -7.57 14.31
N VAL A 29 8.65 -6.77 15.38
CA VAL A 29 9.92 -6.20 15.83
C VAL A 29 10.23 -6.44 17.32
N GLY A 30 9.27 -6.93 18.10
CA GLY A 30 9.35 -7.03 19.56
C GLY A 30 9.21 -5.69 20.28
N GLY A 31 9.17 -5.73 21.60
CA GLY A 31 9.02 -4.54 22.45
C GLY A 31 7.57 -4.08 22.65
N THR A 32 7.40 -2.83 23.09
CA THR A 32 6.10 -2.19 23.36
C THR A 32 5.89 -1.08 22.31
N PRO A 33 4.72 -1.01 21.65
CA PRO A 33 4.49 0.03 20.65
C PRO A 33 4.41 1.43 21.25
N LEU A 34 4.79 2.41 20.44
CA LEU A 34 4.63 3.83 20.77
C LEU A 34 3.16 4.25 20.65
N PHE A 35 2.72 5.11 21.56
CA PHE A 35 1.45 5.82 21.42
C PHE A 35 1.72 7.24 20.93
N ILE A 36 1.08 7.64 19.83
CA ILE A 36 1.32 8.93 19.18
C ILE A 36 0.32 9.96 19.70
N GLU A 37 0.82 11.15 20.09
CA GLU A 37 -0.01 12.28 20.51
C GLU A 37 -0.32 13.23 19.35
N LYS A 38 0.68 13.53 18.51
CA LYS A 38 0.54 14.42 17.36
C LYS A 38 1.53 14.08 16.25
N ALA A 39 1.29 14.62 15.06
CA ALA A 39 2.17 14.50 13.90
C ALA A 39 2.13 15.82 13.11
N ASP A 40 3.28 16.25 12.58
CA ASP A 40 3.40 17.50 11.80
C ASP A 40 4.61 17.40 10.86
N GLY A 41 4.41 17.72 9.57
CA GLY A 41 5.47 17.59 8.56
C GLY A 41 5.99 16.15 8.46
N ALA A 42 7.31 15.98 8.54
CA ALA A 42 7.97 14.66 8.51
C ALA A 42 8.04 13.97 9.89
N TYR A 43 7.34 14.48 10.92
CA TYR A 43 7.57 14.07 12.30
C TYR A 43 6.33 13.47 12.98
N LEU A 44 6.57 12.42 13.76
CA LEU A 44 5.67 11.92 14.80
C LEU A 44 6.15 12.37 16.18
N TYR A 45 5.22 12.64 17.09
CA TYR A 45 5.50 12.93 18.49
C TYR A 45 4.72 11.94 19.35
N ASP A 46 5.43 11.14 20.14
CA ASP A 46 4.81 10.20 21.06
C ASP A 46 4.21 10.90 22.28
N VAL A 47 3.42 10.16 23.07
CA VAL A 47 2.78 10.65 24.29
C VAL A 47 3.77 10.99 25.42
N ASP A 48 5.03 10.55 25.28
CA ASP A 48 6.14 10.83 26.18
C ASP A 48 6.95 12.08 25.75
N GLY A 49 6.59 12.68 24.60
CA GLY A 49 7.15 13.92 24.07
C GLY A 49 8.36 13.74 23.16
N LYS A 50 8.76 12.51 22.83
CA LYS A 50 9.87 12.24 21.89
C LYS A 50 9.39 12.44 20.45
N ALA A 51 10.22 13.13 19.66
CA ALA A 51 10.00 13.33 18.24
C ALA A 51 10.73 12.26 17.42
N TYR A 52 10.14 11.87 16.30
CA TYR A 52 10.69 10.89 15.39
C TYR A 52 10.52 11.32 13.93
N ILE A 53 11.58 11.23 13.12
CA ILE A 53 11.47 11.31 11.66
C ILE A 53 10.67 10.09 11.18
N ASP A 54 9.58 10.31 10.47
CA ASP A 54 8.59 9.29 10.17
C ASP A 54 8.65 8.79 8.72
N TYR A 55 9.10 7.55 8.55
CA TYR A 55 9.08 6.85 7.26
C TYR A 55 7.91 5.86 7.12
N VAL A 56 6.95 5.88 8.06
CA VAL A 56 5.69 5.14 7.92
C VAL A 56 4.64 6.03 7.25
N GLY A 57 4.57 7.32 7.56
CA GLY A 57 3.65 8.25 6.90
C GLY A 57 2.19 7.78 6.93
N SER A 58 1.77 7.24 8.09
CA SER A 58 0.49 6.54 8.27
C SER A 58 0.23 5.38 7.29
N TRP A 59 1.30 4.67 6.91
CA TRP A 59 1.33 3.59 5.92
C TRP A 59 1.13 4.06 4.47
N GLY A 60 1.43 5.33 4.17
CA GLY A 60 1.42 5.88 2.81
C GLY A 60 0.58 7.15 2.54
N PRO A 61 -0.54 7.47 3.23
CA PRO A 61 -1.37 8.65 2.90
C PRO A 61 -0.64 10.00 3.00
N MET A 62 0.37 10.10 3.88
CA MET A 62 1.00 11.37 4.24
C MET A 62 2.11 11.77 3.27
N VAL A 63 1.85 11.70 1.96
CA VAL A 63 2.83 12.02 0.90
C VAL A 63 3.28 13.49 0.94
N LEU A 64 2.42 14.38 1.42
CA LEU A 64 2.72 15.81 1.66
C LEU A 64 3.22 16.11 3.08
N GLY A 65 3.46 15.07 3.89
CA GLY A 65 3.70 15.18 5.31
C GLY A 65 2.40 15.26 6.12
N HIS A 66 2.54 15.11 7.44
CA HIS A 66 1.43 15.19 8.38
C HIS A 66 0.93 16.63 8.53
N ASN A 67 -0.37 16.78 8.80
CA ASN A 67 -0.99 18.07 9.14
C ASN A 67 -0.79 19.19 8.09
N HIS A 68 -0.71 18.83 6.81
CA HIS A 68 -0.57 19.82 5.73
C HIS A 68 -1.71 20.86 5.79
N PRO A 69 -1.39 22.17 5.80
CA PRO A 69 -2.37 23.22 6.10
C PRO A 69 -3.54 23.25 5.11
N ALA A 70 -3.31 23.01 3.82
CA ALA A 70 -4.37 22.96 2.82
C ALA A 70 -5.40 21.85 3.12
N ILE A 71 -4.92 20.65 3.46
CA ILE A 71 -5.76 19.48 3.78
C ILE A 71 -6.52 19.71 5.09
N ARG A 72 -5.82 20.13 6.15
CA ARG A 72 -6.44 20.42 7.45
C ARG A 72 -7.55 21.45 7.32
N ASN A 73 -7.28 22.56 6.63
CA ASN A 73 -8.25 23.64 6.51
C ASN A 73 -9.49 23.20 5.70
N ALA A 74 -9.30 22.41 4.63
CA ALA A 74 -10.40 21.83 3.86
C ALA A 74 -11.30 20.91 4.73
N VAL A 75 -10.70 20.10 5.62
CA VAL A 75 -11.42 19.27 6.58
C VAL A 75 -12.22 20.10 7.58
N ILE A 76 -11.61 21.14 8.16
CA ILE A 76 -12.28 22.03 9.12
C ILE A 76 -13.49 22.72 8.47
N GLU A 77 -13.32 23.22 7.24
CA GLU A 77 -14.41 23.86 6.49
C GLU A 77 -15.54 22.88 6.17
N ALA A 78 -15.22 21.67 5.70
CA ALA A 78 -16.20 20.63 5.44
C ALA A 78 -16.98 20.24 6.70
N ALA A 79 -16.29 20.08 7.84
CA ALA A 79 -16.91 19.75 9.12
C ALA A 79 -17.91 20.82 9.58
N GLY A 80 -17.66 22.10 9.28
CA GLY A 80 -18.60 23.19 9.53
C GLY A 80 -19.96 23.06 8.83
N ARG A 81 -20.04 22.22 7.78
CA ARG A 81 -21.27 21.94 7.01
C ARG A 81 -21.93 20.60 7.37
N GLY A 82 -21.33 19.81 8.26
CA GLY A 82 -21.80 18.49 8.67
C GLY A 82 -20.88 17.35 8.24
N LEU A 83 -20.95 16.23 8.97
CA LEU A 83 -19.98 15.13 8.85
C LEU A 83 -20.36 14.10 7.77
N SER A 84 -21.64 13.90 7.52
CA SER A 84 -22.18 12.97 6.51
C SER A 84 -23.64 13.30 6.22
N PHE A 85 -24.10 13.02 4.99
CA PHE A 85 -25.45 13.37 4.53
C PHE A 85 -26.28 12.18 4.04
N GLY A 86 -25.65 11.07 3.64
CA GLY A 86 -26.37 9.92 3.06
C GLY A 86 -27.03 10.21 1.70
N ALA A 87 -26.60 11.28 1.02
CA ALA A 87 -27.07 11.69 -0.30
C ALA A 87 -25.90 12.27 -1.11
N PRO A 88 -25.99 12.30 -2.47
CA PRO A 88 -24.92 12.80 -3.32
C PRO A 88 -24.55 14.27 -3.04
N THR A 89 -23.28 14.59 -3.25
CA THR A 89 -22.70 15.92 -3.07
C THR A 89 -21.91 16.38 -4.29
N GLU A 90 -21.75 17.70 -4.45
CA GLU A 90 -20.90 18.28 -5.50
C GLU A 90 -19.44 17.83 -5.38
N MET A 91 -18.95 17.62 -4.14
CA MET A 91 -17.56 17.23 -3.91
C MET A 91 -17.26 15.81 -4.42
N GLU A 92 -18.23 14.90 -4.40
CA GLU A 92 -18.07 13.56 -5.00
C GLU A 92 -17.84 13.65 -6.51
N VAL A 93 -18.56 14.55 -7.20
CA VAL A 93 -18.38 14.78 -8.64
C VAL A 93 -17.01 15.37 -8.92
N LYS A 94 -16.61 16.43 -8.20
CA LYS A 94 -15.29 17.05 -8.35
C LYS A 94 -14.13 16.07 -8.09
N MET A 95 -14.28 15.23 -7.07
CA MET A 95 -13.29 14.20 -6.79
C MET A 95 -13.23 13.16 -7.92
N ALA A 96 -14.37 12.70 -8.43
CA ALA A 96 -14.41 11.76 -9.54
C ALA A 96 -13.74 12.35 -10.79
N GLU A 97 -14.08 13.59 -11.16
CA GLU A 97 -13.47 14.33 -12.27
C GLU A 97 -11.95 14.38 -12.12
N LEU A 98 -11.46 14.85 -10.97
CA LEU A 98 -10.03 14.97 -10.70
C LEU A 98 -9.30 13.62 -10.76
N VAL A 99 -9.86 12.56 -10.18
CA VAL A 99 -9.24 11.23 -10.22
C VAL A 99 -9.16 10.70 -11.65
N THR A 100 -10.22 10.85 -12.45
CA THR A 100 -10.22 10.40 -13.86
C THR A 100 -9.33 11.26 -14.76
N GLU A 101 -9.10 12.53 -14.40
CA GLU A 101 -8.13 13.39 -15.07
C GLU A 101 -6.69 12.96 -14.76
N LEU A 102 -6.38 12.70 -13.48
CA LEU A 102 -5.04 12.32 -13.03
C LEU A 102 -4.67 10.87 -13.36
N VAL A 103 -5.65 9.98 -13.52
CA VAL A 103 -5.46 8.56 -13.86
C VAL A 103 -6.26 8.25 -15.13
N PRO A 104 -5.70 8.53 -16.33
CA PRO A 104 -6.47 8.49 -17.59
C PRO A 104 -6.98 7.11 -18.00
N THR A 105 -6.52 6.03 -17.37
CA THR A 105 -7.02 4.67 -17.56
C THR A 105 -8.36 4.42 -16.84
N MET A 106 -8.79 5.35 -15.97
CA MET A 106 -10.09 5.34 -15.32
C MET A 106 -11.10 6.21 -16.08
N ASP A 107 -11.97 5.60 -16.87
CA ASP A 107 -13.11 6.31 -17.48
C ASP A 107 -14.20 6.66 -16.44
N MET A 108 -14.29 5.83 -15.40
CA MET A 108 -15.26 5.93 -14.30
C MET A 108 -14.63 5.45 -13.00
N VAL A 109 -15.07 6.03 -11.87
CA VAL A 109 -14.58 5.68 -10.53
C VAL A 109 -15.72 5.59 -9.53
N ARG A 110 -15.57 4.70 -8.53
CA ARG A 110 -16.47 4.55 -7.39
C ARG A 110 -15.70 4.70 -6.08
N MET A 111 -16.18 5.58 -5.21
CA MET A 111 -15.62 5.78 -3.86
C MET A 111 -16.14 4.74 -2.87
N VAL A 112 -15.25 4.27 -2.00
CA VAL A 112 -15.48 3.32 -0.92
C VAL A 112 -14.69 3.73 0.33
N ASN A 113 -14.76 2.98 1.42
CA ASN A 113 -14.22 3.40 2.72
C ASN A 113 -12.81 2.85 3.00
N SER A 114 -12.33 1.92 2.18
CA SER A 114 -10.99 1.32 2.34
C SER A 114 -10.48 0.68 1.05
N GLY A 115 -9.18 0.41 1.00
CA GLY A 115 -8.58 -0.42 -0.05
C GLY A 115 -9.18 -1.84 -0.09
N THR A 116 -9.48 -2.45 1.06
CA THR A 116 -10.17 -3.76 1.14
C THR A 116 -11.52 -3.74 0.42
N GLU A 117 -12.31 -2.67 0.60
CA GLU A 117 -13.59 -2.52 -0.10
C GLU A 117 -13.39 -2.32 -1.61
N ALA A 118 -12.34 -1.61 -2.01
CA ALA A 118 -12.01 -1.38 -3.41
C ALA A 118 -11.66 -2.69 -4.12
N THR A 119 -10.72 -3.45 -3.58
CA THR A 119 -10.24 -4.71 -4.17
C THR A 119 -11.33 -5.78 -4.21
N MET A 120 -12.13 -5.93 -3.14
CA MET A 120 -13.24 -6.89 -3.17
C MET A 120 -14.31 -6.51 -4.21
N SER A 121 -14.52 -5.21 -4.44
CA SER A 121 -15.48 -4.70 -5.41
C SER A 121 -14.95 -4.87 -6.83
N ALA A 122 -13.68 -4.57 -7.08
CA ALA A 122 -13.03 -4.76 -8.37
C ALA A 122 -13.00 -6.25 -8.77
N ILE A 123 -12.69 -7.15 -7.84
CA ILE A 123 -12.74 -8.61 -8.08
C ILE A 123 -14.17 -9.07 -8.38
N ARG A 124 -15.16 -8.60 -7.60
CA ARG A 124 -16.57 -8.94 -7.86
C ARG A 124 -17.02 -8.43 -9.23
N LEU A 125 -16.60 -7.24 -9.62
CA LEU A 125 -16.89 -6.65 -10.92
C LEU A 125 -16.24 -7.45 -12.05
N ALA A 126 -14.97 -7.84 -11.91
CA ALA A 126 -14.30 -8.68 -12.89
C ALA A 126 -14.99 -10.03 -13.08
N ARG A 127 -15.39 -10.70 -11.99
CA ARG A 127 -16.19 -11.93 -12.04
C ARG A 127 -17.53 -11.72 -12.75
N GLY A 128 -18.26 -10.66 -12.37
CA GLY A 128 -19.56 -10.34 -12.96
C GLY A 128 -19.49 -9.97 -14.44
N PHE A 129 -18.42 -9.27 -14.86
CA PHE A 129 -18.19 -8.86 -16.25
C PHE A 129 -17.78 -10.04 -17.14
N THR A 130 -16.87 -10.89 -16.66
CA THR A 130 -16.34 -12.03 -17.44
C THR A 130 -17.21 -13.29 -17.36
N GLY A 131 -18.05 -13.42 -16.33
CA GLY A 131 -18.78 -14.66 -16.03
C GLY A 131 -17.89 -15.79 -15.50
N ARG A 132 -16.67 -15.48 -15.04
CA ARG A 132 -15.66 -16.44 -14.59
C ARG A 132 -15.44 -16.35 -13.08
N ASP A 133 -14.99 -17.44 -12.46
CA ASP A 133 -14.90 -17.52 -10.99
C ASP A 133 -13.50 -17.32 -10.42
N LYS A 134 -12.45 -17.79 -11.12
CA LYS A 134 -11.11 -17.80 -10.55
C LYS A 134 -10.43 -16.44 -10.64
N ILE A 135 -9.55 -16.17 -9.70
CA ILE A 135 -8.63 -15.03 -9.74
C ILE A 135 -7.19 -15.51 -9.56
N ILE A 136 -6.25 -14.77 -10.12
CA ILE A 136 -4.82 -14.90 -9.80
C ILE A 136 -4.42 -13.73 -8.91
N LYS A 137 -3.71 -14.03 -7.82
CA LYS A 137 -2.96 -13.07 -7.00
C LYS A 137 -1.51 -13.54 -6.85
N PHE A 138 -0.66 -12.73 -6.25
CA PHE A 138 0.75 -13.08 -6.03
C PHE A 138 1.05 -13.37 -4.56
N GLU A 139 2.00 -14.26 -4.29
CA GLU A 139 2.55 -14.46 -2.95
C GLU A 139 3.25 -13.17 -2.48
N GLY A 140 3.14 -12.86 -1.20
CA GLY A 140 3.66 -11.61 -0.61
C GLY A 140 2.79 -10.37 -0.85
N CYS A 141 1.97 -10.33 -1.91
CA CYS A 141 1.02 -9.24 -2.12
C CYS A 141 -0.19 -9.30 -1.17
N TYR A 142 -0.68 -8.13 -0.75
CA TYR A 142 -1.83 -7.96 0.12
C TYR A 142 -2.86 -6.99 -0.46
N HIS A 143 -4.07 -7.50 -0.67
CA HIS A 143 -5.18 -6.75 -1.30
C HIS A 143 -6.34 -6.54 -0.32
N GLY A 144 -6.07 -6.46 0.98
CA GLY A 144 -7.12 -6.46 2.01
C GLY A 144 -7.48 -7.87 2.50
N HIS A 145 -8.40 -7.92 3.45
CA HIS A 145 -8.74 -9.14 4.20
C HIS A 145 -10.10 -9.75 3.81
N ALA A 146 -10.53 -9.60 2.56
CA ALA A 146 -11.69 -10.33 2.06
C ALA A 146 -11.38 -11.84 2.06
N ASP A 147 -12.34 -12.69 2.41
CA ASP A 147 -12.10 -14.13 2.60
C ASP A 147 -11.41 -14.82 1.41
N CYS A 148 -11.78 -14.45 0.17
CA CYS A 148 -11.16 -15.04 -1.02
C CYS A 148 -9.71 -14.59 -1.25
N LEU A 149 -9.20 -13.61 -0.52
CA LEU A 149 -7.81 -13.15 -0.57
C LEU A 149 -6.96 -13.72 0.56
N LEU A 150 -7.58 -14.25 1.62
CA LEU A 150 -6.92 -14.93 2.75
C LEU A 150 -6.55 -16.38 2.40
N VAL A 151 -5.75 -16.51 1.34
CA VAL A 151 -5.41 -17.77 0.68
C VAL A 151 -3.91 -17.86 0.48
N LYS A 152 -3.35 -19.04 0.77
CA LYS A 152 -1.98 -19.43 0.41
C LYS A 152 -2.00 -20.49 -0.69
N ALA A 153 -0.87 -20.67 -1.38
CA ALA A 153 -0.70 -21.78 -2.31
C ALA A 153 -0.95 -23.12 -1.59
N GLY A 154 -1.67 -24.04 -2.26
CA GLY A 154 -1.82 -25.40 -1.75
C GLY A 154 -0.49 -26.17 -1.81
N SER A 155 -0.46 -27.38 -1.28
CA SER A 155 0.76 -28.20 -1.11
C SER A 155 1.43 -28.70 -2.42
N GLY A 156 1.03 -28.19 -3.58
CA GLY A 156 1.67 -28.37 -4.87
C GLY A 156 1.57 -27.11 -5.72
N ALA A 157 2.53 -26.90 -6.63
CA ALA A 157 2.73 -25.67 -7.41
C ALA A 157 1.51 -25.12 -8.16
N LEU A 158 0.47 -25.95 -8.34
CA LEU A 158 -0.75 -25.66 -9.10
C LEU A 158 -2.02 -26.20 -8.41
N THR A 159 -1.96 -26.39 -7.08
CA THR A 159 -3.09 -26.91 -6.31
C THR A 159 -4.05 -25.79 -5.88
N LEU A 160 -5.34 -26.13 -5.77
CA LEU A 160 -6.40 -25.22 -5.33
C LEU A 160 -6.00 -24.47 -4.05
N GLY A 161 -6.34 -23.19 -3.98
CA GLY A 161 -6.04 -22.33 -2.84
C GLY A 161 -6.55 -22.90 -1.52
N GLN A 162 -5.73 -22.77 -0.48
CA GLN A 162 -6.10 -23.15 0.89
C GLN A 162 -6.23 -21.90 1.77
N PRO A 163 -7.22 -21.84 2.68
CA PRO A 163 -7.31 -20.77 3.66
C PRO A 163 -6.00 -20.62 4.45
N ASN A 164 -5.53 -19.38 4.61
CA ASN A 164 -4.35 -19.08 5.44
C ASN A 164 -4.73 -18.55 6.84
N SER A 165 -6.02 -18.36 7.11
CA SER A 165 -6.56 -17.89 8.40
C SER A 165 -7.79 -18.73 8.81
N PRO A 166 -7.92 -19.13 10.09
CA PRO A 166 -9.14 -19.73 10.60
C PRO A 166 -10.37 -18.84 10.37
N GLY A 167 -11.54 -19.47 10.19
CA GLY A 167 -12.80 -18.76 9.94
C GLY A 167 -13.14 -18.58 8.46
N VAL A 168 -12.19 -18.81 7.54
CA VAL A 168 -12.42 -18.80 6.10
C VAL A 168 -12.78 -20.22 5.61
N PRO A 169 -13.99 -20.46 5.08
CA PRO A 169 -14.36 -21.75 4.50
C PRO A 169 -13.47 -22.13 3.32
N ALA A 170 -13.18 -23.42 3.14
CA ALA A 170 -12.40 -23.91 2.01
C ALA A 170 -13.01 -23.52 0.65
N ASP A 171 -14.35 -23.46 0.56
CA ASP A 171 -15.06 -23.03 -0.65
C ASP A 171 -14.76 -21.60 -1.08
N PHE A 172 -14.34 -20.73 -0.14
CA PHE A 172 -13.98 -19.35 -0.46
C PHE A 172 -12.55 -19.22 -0.95
N ALA A 173 -11.69 -20.21 -0.69
CA ALA A 173 -10.29 -20.22 -1.10
C ALA A 173 -10.05 -20.90 -2.46
N LYS A 174 -10.89 -21.88 -2.85
CA LYS A 174 -10.67 -22.71 -4.05
C LYS A 174 -10.65 -21.94 -5.38
N HIS A 175 -11.21 -20.74 -5.41
CA HIS A 175 -11.27 -19.86 -6.60
C HIS A 175 -10.13 -18.84 -6.64
N THR A 176 -9.14 -18.96 -5.76
CA THR A 176 -8.00 -18.04 -5.72
C THR A 176 -6.72 -18.82 -5.96
N LEU A 177 -6.08 -18.51 -7.09
CA LEU A 177 -4.79 -19.03 -7.50
C LEU A 177 -3.70 -18.07 -7.00
N THR A 178 -2.63 -18.62 -6.43
CA THR A 178 -1.49 -17.83 -5.96
C THR A 178 -0.29 -18.15 -6.84
N CYS A 179 0.16 -17.17 -7.61
CA CYS A 179 1.36 -17.22 -8.45
C CYS A 179 2.54 -16.53 -7.77
N THR A 180 3.73 -16.66 -8.34
CA THR A 180 4.94 -16.03 -7.81
C THR A 180 5.12 -14.65 -8.42
N TYR A 181 5.30 -13.62 -7.59
CA TYR A 181 5.57 -12.25 -8.06
C TYR A 181 6.86 -12.24 -8.89
N ASN A 182 6.90 -11.48 -9.99
CA ASN A 182 8.00 -11.47 -10.95
C ASN A 182 8.25 -12.77 -11.74
N ASP A 183 7.35 -13.76 -11.70
CA ASP A 183 7.43 -14.99 -12.49
C ASP A 183 6.23 -15.15 -13.44
N LEU A 184 6.41 -14.72 -14.69
CA LEU A 184 5.41 -14.86 -15.76
C LEU A 184 5.12 -16.32 -16.15
N ALA A 185 6.09 -17.23 -15.96
CA ALA A 185 5.89 -18.64 -16.29
C ALA A 185 4.87 -19.27 -15.34
N SER A 186 4.91 -18.91 -14.05
CA SER A 186 3.89 -19.34 -13.07
C SER A 186 2.47 -18.87 -13.44
N VAL A 187 2.35 -17.67 -14.00
CA VAL A 187 1.07 -17.08 -14.42
C VAL A 187 0.56 -17.75 -15.69
N ARG A 188 1.42 -17.93 -16.70
CA ARG A 188 1.06 -18.65 -17.93
C ARG A 188 0.62 -20.08 -17.62
N ALA A 189 1.33 -20.80 -16.75
CA ALA A 189 0.94 -22.15 -16.36
C ALA A 189 -0.45 -22.20 -15.70
N ALA A 190 -0.79 -21.20 -14.87
CA ALA A 190 -2.12 -21.09 -14.27
C ALA A 190 -3.22 -20.86 -15.34
N PHE A 191 -2.96 -20.00 -16.33
CA PHE A 191 -3.87 -19.80 -17.46
C PHE A 191 -4.01 -21.06 -18.33
N GLU A 192 -2.92 -21.74 -18.67
CA GLU A 192 -2.97 -22.96 -19.48
C GLU A 192 -3.73 -24.10 -18.79
N GLN A 193 -3.69 -24.15 -17.45
CA GLN A 193 -4.48 -25.09 -16.66
C GLN A 193 -5.97 -24.71 -16.58
N TYR A 194 -6.30 -23.41 -16.61
CA TYR A 194 -7.64 -22.86 -16.40
C TYR A 194 -8.03 -21.79 -17.43
N PRO A 195 -7.96 -22.08 -18.75
CA PRO A 195 -7.91 -21.07 -19.80
C PRO A 195 -9.14 -20.16 -19.89
N GLU A 196 -10.30 -20.65 -19.45
CA GLU A 196 -11.57 -19.91 -19.52
C GLU A 196 -12.19 -19.67 -18.14
N GLU A 197 -11.50 -20.04 -17.04
CA GLU A 197 -12.05 -19.94 -15.69
C GLU A 197 -11.54 -18.72 -14.91
N ILE A 198 -10.51 -18.03 -15.40
CA ILE A 198 -9.87 -16.89 -14.71
C ILE A 198 -10.52 -15.58 -15.14
N ALA A 199 -11.16 -14.90 -14.18
CA ALA A 199 -11.80 -13.60 -14.35
C ALA A 199 -10.77 -12.47 -14.39
N CYS A 200 -9.78 -12.51 -13.50
CA CYS A 200 -8.77 -11.45 -13.40
C CYS A 200 -7.45 -11.90 -12.77
N ILE A 201 -6.41 -11.16 -13.09
CA ILE A 201 -5.20 -11.01 -12.27
C ILE A 201 -5.38 -9.77 -11.39
N ILE A 202 -5.02 -9.87 -10.11
CA ILE A 202 -4.83 -8.70 -9.23
C ILE A 202 -3.37 -8.65 -8.76
N VAL A 203 -2.75 -7.47 -8.85
CA VAL A 203 -1.32 -7.29 -8.56
C VAL A 203 -1.04 -5.92 -7.94
N GLU A 204 -0.14 -5.88 -6.95
CA GLU A 204 0.52 -4.62 -6.56
C GLU A 204 1.62 -4.33 -7.60
N PRO A 205 1.56 -3.22 -8.35
CA PRO A 205 2.49 -2.97 -9.45
C PRO A 205 3.93 -2.79 -8.95
N VAL A 206 4.09 -2.28 -7.73
CA VAL A 206 5.28 -2.41 -6.88
C VAL A 206 4.79 -3.04 -5.60
N ALA A 207 5.28 -4.23 -5.25
CA ALA A 207 4.86 -4.85 -3.99
C ALA A 207 5.39 -4.04 -2.80
N GLY A 208 4.52 -3.73 -1.84
CA GLY A 208 4.88 -3.02 -0.61
C GLY A 208 4.62 -3.81 0.67
N ASN A 209 3.77 -4.85 0.60
CA ASN A 209 3.40 -5.70 1.74
C ASN A 209 4.28 -6.96 1.91
N MET A 210 5.33 -7.08 1.10
CA MET A 210 6.47 -7.96 1.34
C MET A 210 7.77 -7.14 1.33
N ASN A 211 7.70 -5.94 1.92
CA ASN A 211 8.67 -4.86 1.77
C ASN A 211 8.64 -4.32 0.31
N CYS A 212 9.47 -3.33 -0.03
CA CYS A 212 9.46 -2.72 -1.36
C CYS A 212 10.16 -3.63 -2.39
N VAL A 213 9.38 -4.29 -3.25
CA VAL A 213 9.89 -5.13 -4.33
C VAL A 213 9.33 -4.61 -5.66
N PRO A 214 10.11 -3.82 -6.43
CA PRO A 214 9.74 -3.38 -7.76
C PRO A 214 9.57 -4.55 -8.75
N PRO A 215 8.76 -4.36 -9.81
CA PRO A 215 8.59 -5.37 -10.83
C PRO A 215 9.86 -5.50 -11.68
N LEU A 216 10.15 -6.70 -12.17
CA LEU A 216 11.09 -6.89 -13.27
C LEU A 216 10.53 -6.24 -14.55
N PRO A 217 11.38 -5.75 -15.47
CA PRO A 217 10.93 -4.97 -16.63
C PRO A 217 9.82 -5.62 -17.45
N GLU A 218 9.88 -6.94 -17.64
CA GLU A 218 8.92 -7.69 -18.45
C GLU A 218 7.64 -8.07 -17.69
N PHE A 219 7.61 -7.95 -16.35
CA PHE A 219 6.56 -8.54 -15.53
C PHE A 219 5.20 -7.89 -15.79
N LEU A 220 5.04 -6.58 -15.56
CA LEU A 220 3.75 -5.91 -15.75
C LEU A 220 3.26 -5.92 -17.22
N PRO A 221 4.11 -5.65 -18.23
CA PRO A 221 3.73 -5.82 -19.64
C PRO A 221 3.34 -7.26 -19.98
N GLY A 222 4.04 -8.25 -19.41
CA GLY A 222 3.72 -9.66 -19.57
C GLY A 222 2.39 -10.06 -18.96
N LEU A 223 2.04 -9.52 -17.77
CA LEU A 223 0.72 -9.73 -17.17
C LEU A 223 -0.39 -9.17 -18.04
N ARG A 224 -0.21 -7.96 -18.59
CA ARG A 224 -1.16 -7.35 -19.54
C ARG A 224 -1.36 -8.23 -20.76
N ALA A 225 -0.27 -8.69 -21.39
CA ALA A 225 -0.32 -9.55 -22.56
C ALA A 225 -1.04 -10.88 -22.28
N LEU A 226 -0.81 -11.49 -21.10
CA LEU A 226 -1.51 -12.71 -20.70
C LEU A 226 -3.01 -12.46 -20.46
N CYS A 227 -3.38 -11.36 -19.81
CA CYS A 227 -4.78 -10.97 -19.66
C CYS A 227 -5.47 -10.81 -21.03
N ASP A 228 -4.81 -10.17 -22.00
CA ASP A 228 -5.34 -9.98 -23.35
C ASP A 228 -5.48 -11.30 -24.12
N GLU A 229 -4.47 -12.19 -24.01
CA GLU A 229 -4.46 -13.51 -24.65
C GLU A 229 -5.60 -14.41 -24.14
N PHE A 230 -5.83 -14.44 -22.83
CA PHE A 230 -6.81 -15.34 -22.19
C PHE A 230 -8.17 -14.68 -21.90
N GLY A 231 -8.34 -13.40 -22.23
CA GLY A 231 -9.57 -12.64 -22.00
C GLY A 231 -9.92 -12.45 -20.51
N ALA A 232 -8.91 -12.35 -19.65
CA ALA A 232 -9.06 -12.00 -18.24
C ALA A 232 -8.81 -10.50 -18.04
N LEU A 233 -9.37 -9.90 -16.98
CA LEU A 233 -9.09 -8.50 -16.65
C LEU A 233 -7.79 -8.36 -15.86
N LEU A 234 -7.03 -7.29 -16.11
CA LEU A 234 -5.91 -6.89 -15.27
C LEU A 234 -6.39 -5.85 -14.24
N ILE A 235 -6.30 -6.19 -12.96
CA ILE A 235 -6.54 -5.29 -11.84
C ILE A 235 -5.19 -4.88 -11.25
N ILE A 236 -4.87 -3.59 -11.28
CA ILE A 236 -3.72 -3.06 -10.57
C ILE A 236 -4.17 -2.48 -9.22
N ASP A 237 -3.63 -3.00 -8.13
CA ASP A 237 -3.83 -2.49 -6.79
C ASP A 237 -2.83 -1.36 -6.51
N GLU A 238 -3.29 -0.13 -6.71
CA GLU A 238 -2.54 1.10 -6.45
C GLU A 238 -2.94 1.75 -5.12
N VAL A 239 -3.45 0.96 -4.16
CA VAL A 239 -3.77 1.49 -2.83
C VAL A 239 -2.50 2.04 -2.16
N MET A 240 -1.30 1.52 -2.46
CA MET A 240 -0.03 2.04 -1.96
C MET A 240 0.73 2.91 -2.97
N THR A 241 0.78 2.50 -4.23
CA THR A 241 1.61 3.11 -5.27
C THR A 241 0.94 4.30 -5.96
N GLY A 242 -0.39 4.37 -5.93
CA GLY A 242 -1.17 5.41 -6.61
C GLY A 242 -0.86 6.79 -6.05
N PHE A 243 -0.59 7.75 -6.94
CA PHE A 243 -0.17 9.13 -6.61
C PHE A 243 1.16 9.23 -5.84
N ARG A 244 1.88 8.13 -5.64
CA ARG A 244 3.14 8.07 -4.88
C ARG A 244 4.34 7.74 -5.76
N VAL A 245 4.24 6.68 -6.55
CA VAL A 245 5.31 6.28 -7.47
C VAL A 245 5.44 7.29 -8.59
N ALA A 246 4.29 7.70 -9.15
CA ALA A 246 4.14 8.83 -10.06
C ALA A 246 2.75 9.44 -9.84
N LEU A 247 2.46 10.58 -10.47
CA LEU A 247 1.17 11.27 -10.35
C LEU A 247 0.01 10.35 -10.74
N ALA A 248 0.11 9.69 -11.89
CA ALA A 248 -0.86 8.71 -12.37
C ALA A 248 -0.63 7.29 -11.83
N GLY A 249 0.21 7.13 -10.80
CA GLY A 249 0.55 5.85 -10.20
C GLY A 249 1.63 5.06 -10.94
N ALA A 250 1.93 3.88 -10.44
CA ALA A 250 2.92 2.97 -11.02
C ALA A 250 2.52 2.47 -12.42
N GLN A 251 1.22 2.42 -12.73
CA GLN A 251 0.76 2.05 -14.06
C GLN A 251 1.30 2.98 -15.16
N ASP A 252 1.35 4.28 -14.89
CA ASP A 252 1.94 5.28 -15.81
C ASP A 252 3.47 5.19 -15.81
N TYR A 253 4.08 5.10 -14.62
CA TYR A 253 5.53 4.95 -14.47
C TYR A 253 6.10 3.76 -15.26
N TYR A 254 5.40 2.63 -15.27
CA TYR A 254 5.80 1.41 -15.99
C TYR A 254 5.13 1.25 -17.36
N GLY A 255 4.30 2.20 -17.80
CA GLY A 255 3.64 2.16 -19.11
C GLY A 255 2.70 0.96 -19.31
N VAL A 256 1.98 0.53 -18.28
CA VAL A 256 1.02 -0.58 -18.33
C VAL A 256 -0.41 -0.06 -18.14
N VAL A 257 -1.34 -0.53 -18.98
CA VAL A 257 -2.75 -0.11 -18.93
C VAL A 257 -3.60 -1.22 -18.31
N PRO A 258 -4.10 -1.06 -17.07
CA PRO A 258 -5.02 -2.03 -16.46
C PRO A 258 -6.45 -1.87 -16.98
N ASP A 259 -7.28 -2.89 -16.76
CA ASP A 259 -8.73 -2.79 -16.98
C ASP A 259 -9.42 -2.11 -15.79
N LEU A 260 -8.93 -2.36 -14.58
CA LEU A 260 -9.38 -1.75 -13.33
C LEU A 260 -8.18 -1.37 -12.46
N THR A 261 -8.28 -0.27 -11.74
CA THR A 261 -7.33 0.16 -10.71
C THR A 261 -8.04 0.31 -9.37
N CYS A 262 -7.42 -0.16 -8.30
CA CYS A 262 -7.85 0.10 -6.92
C CYS A 262 -6.97 1.19 -6.31
N LEU A 263 -7.58 2.11 -5.58
CA LEU A 263 -6.93 3.25 -4.93
C LEU A 263 -7.32 3.30 -3.45
N GLY A 264 -6.49 3.98 -2.66
CA GLY A 264 -6.76 4.28 -1.27
C GLY A 264 -5.70 5.23 -0.75
N LYS A 265 -5.55 5.28 0.57
CA LYS A 265 -4.50 6.06 1.24
C LYS A 265 -4.49 7.54 0.83
N ILE A 266 -3.66 7.93 -0.15
CA ILE A 266 -3.46 9.32 -0.60
C ILE A 266 -4.76 9.97 -1.08
N ILE A 267 -5.64 9.23 -1.78
CA ILE A 267 -6.92 9.77 -2.24
C ILE A 267 -7.87 10.23 -1.13
N GLY A 268 -7.60 9.84 0.12
CA GLY A 268 -8.33 10.30 1.30
C GLY A 268 -7.63 11.44 2.05
N GLY A 269 -6.43 11.86 1.64
CA GLY A 269 -5.64 12.87 2.35
C GLY A 269 -5.39 12.52 3.83
N GLY A 270 -5.27 11.22 4.15
CA GLY A 270 -5.16 10.72 5.52
C GLY A 270 -6.48 10.23 6.16
N MET A 271 -7.63 10.51 5.54
CA MET A 271 -8.94 10.00 5.98
C MET A 271 -9.24 8.59 5.41
N PRO A 272 -10.08 7.77 6.06
CA PRO A 272 -10.47 6.46 5.54
C PRO A 272 -11.29 6.55 4.25
N VAL A 273 -10.64 6.31 3.11
CA VAL A 273 -11.23 6.23 1.77
C VAL A 273 -10.48 5.19 0.94
N GLY A 274 -11.22 4.49 0.09
CA GLY A 274 -10.72 3.75 -1.06
C GLY A 274 -11.49 4.14 -2.31
N ALA A 275 -11.03 3.69 -3.47
CA ALA A 275 -11.78 3.80 -4.71
C ALA A 275 -11.43 2.64 -5.65
N PHE A 276 -12.32 2.30 -6.56
CA PHE A 276 -12.00 1.45 -7.70
C PHE A 276 -12.61 2.06 -8.96
N GLY A 277 -11.90 1.94 -10.06
CA GLY A 277 -12.29 2.54 -11.34
C GLY A 277 -11.52 1.92 -12.49
N GLY A 278 -11.87 2.28 -13.72
CA GLY A 278 -11.25 1.71 -14.91
C GLY A 278 -12.10 1.91 -16.14
N ARG A 279 -12.00 0.97 -17.09
CA ARG A 279 -12.68 1.01 -18.38
C ARG A 279 -14.21 1.09 -18.21
N ARG A 280 -14.85 1.97 -18.98
CA ARG A 280 -16.29 2.28 -18.84
C ARG A 280 -17.20 1.07 -18.95
N ASP A 281 -16.96 0.22 -19.94
CA ASP A 281 -17.77 -0.99 -20.19
C ASP A 281 -17.75 -1.97 -19.00
N VAL A 282 -16.61 -2.09 -18.31
CA VAL A 282 -16.48 -2.90 -17.09
C VAL A 282 -17.22 -2.22 -15.94
N MET A 283 -17.03 -0.91 -15.76
CA MET A 283 -17.67 -0.14 -14.67
C MET A 283 -19.19 -0.03 -14.81
N ASP A 284 -19.74 -0.04 -16.04
CA ASP A 284 -21.18 -0.02 -16.30
C ASP A 284 -21.88 -1.33 -15.87
N ALA A 285 -21.14 -2.42 -15.62
CA ALA A 285 -21.70 -3.63 -15.01
C ALA A 285 -22.03 -3.45 -13.51
N LEU A 286 -21.58 -2.38 -12.87
CA LEU A 286 -21.81 -2.07 -11.46
C LEU A 286 -23.19 -1.43 -11.24
N ALA A 287 -23.83 -1.78 -10.13
CA ALA A 287 -25.06 -1.13 -9.69
C ALA A 287 -24.85 0.39 -9.46
N PRO A 288 -25.84 1.23 -9.81
CA PRO A 288 -27.18 0.87 -10.30
C PRO A 288 -27.32 0.68 -11.82
N THR A 289 -26.25 0.90 -12.61
CA THR A 289 -26.28 0.76 -14.08
C THR A 289 -26.38 -0.70 -14.49
N GLY A 290 -25.57 -1.56 -13.88
CA GLY A 290 -25.55 -3.00 -14.10
C GLY A 290 -25.90 -3.82 -12.85
N PRO A 291 -25.85 -5.15 -12.95
CA PRO A 291 -26.33 -6.05 -11.90
C PRO A 291 -25.33 -6.29 -10.75
N VAL A 292 -24.05 -5.92 -10.89
CA VAL A 292 -23.04 -6.22 -9.87
C VAL A 292 -23.19 -5.28 -8.68
N TYR A 293 -23.54 -5.84 -7.51
CA TYR A 293 -23.85 -5.03 -6.34
C TYR A 293 -22.61 -4.54 -5.58
N GLN A 294 -22.62 -3.24 -5.26
CA GLN A 294 -21.76 -2.58 -4.29
C GLN A 294 -22.54 -1.44 -3.65
N ALA A 295 -22.42 -1.29 -2.33
CA ALA A 295 -22.94 -0.17 -1.58
C ALA A 295 -22.03 0.12 -0.38
N GLY A 296 -22.03 1.36 0.11
CA GLY A 296 -21.33 1.76 1.33
C GLY A 296 -21.99 2.99 1.93
N THR A 297 -22.44 2.90 3.18
CA THR A 297 -23.22 3.96 3.83
C THR A 297 -22.46 5.28 3.96
N LEU A 298 -21.14 5.21 4.12
CA LEU A 298 -20.25 6.37 4.30
C LEU A 298 -19.34 6.63 3.09
N SER A 299 -19.54 5.89 2.00
CA SER A 299 -18.86 6.14 0.73
C SER A 299 -19.13 7.58 0.28
N GLY A 300 -18.09 8.28 -0.18
CA GLY A 300 -18.23 9.66 -0.65
C GLY A 300 -18.49 10.68 0.45
N ASN A 301 -18.24 10.37 1.73
CA ASN A 301 -18.48 11.33 2.82
C ASN A 301 -17.72 12.65 2.61
N PRO A 302 -18.33 13.81 2.96
CA PRO A 302 -17.82 15.12 2.59
C PRO A 302 -16.46 15.45 3.21
N ILE A 303 -16.15 14.87 4.39
CA ILE A 303 -14.88 15.13 5.09
C ILE A 303 -13.72 14.51 4.34
N ALA A 304 -13.83 13.23 4.00
CA ALA A 304 -12.76 12.54 3.31
C ALA A 304 -12.61 12.98 1.85
N MET A 305 -13.73 13.33 1.18
CA MET A 305 -13.67 13.94 -0.15
C MET A 305 -12.98 15.31 -0.12
N ALA A 306 -13.23 16.15 0.88
CA ALA A 306 -12.55 17.44 1.00
C ALA A 306 -11.04 17.27 1.28
N ALA A 307 -10.66 16.39 2.21
CA ALA A 307 -9.25 16.09 2.49
C ALA A 307 -8.52 15.53 1.26
N GLY A 308 -9.11 14.54 0.62
CA GLY A 308 -8.57 13.92 -0.57
C GLY A 308 -8.44 14.89 -1.74
N PHE A 309 -9.48 15.69 -2.01
CA PHE A 309 -9.47 16.65 -3.11
C PHE A 309 -8.38 17.70 -2.92
N ALA A 310 -8.25 18.25 -1.69
CA ALA A 310 -7.15 19.15 -1.36
C ALA A 310 -5.78 18.45 -1.51
N CYS A 311 -5.65 17.20 -1.05
CA CYS A 311 -4.41 16.44 -1.16
C CYS A 311 -4.01 16.22 -2.63
N LEU A 312 -4.92 15.77 -3.48
CA LEU A 312 -4.62 15.48 -4.89
C LEU A 312 -4.27 16.74 -5.69
N ASN A 313 -4.90 17.89 -5.40
CA ASN A 313 -4.52 19.16 -6.04
C ASN A 313 -3.09 19.61 -5.70
N GLU A 314 -2.67 19.39 -4.44
CA GLU A 314 -1.31 19.67 -3.99
C GLU A 314 -0.31 18.64 -4.55
N VAL A 315 -0.68 17.35 -4.58
CA VAL A 315 0.16 16.29 -5.18
C VAL A 315 0.34 16.46 -6.69
N ALA A 316 -0.65 17.04 -7.38
CA ALA A 316 -0.59 17.33 -8.81
C ALA A 316 0.27 18.55 -9.15
N GLN A 317 0.82 19.26 -8.16
CA GLN A 317 1.73 20.37 -8.44
C GLN A 317 3.03 19.85 -9.10
N PRO A 318 3.59 20.58 -10.08
CA PRO A 318 4.85 20.19 -10.71
C PRO A 318 6.00 20.08 -9.68
N GLY A 319 6.86 19.07 -9.83
CA GLY A 319 8.03 18.89 -8.96
C GLY A 319 7.81 17.99 -7.75
N VAL A 320 6.56 17.61 -7.41
CA VAL A 320 6.25 16.79 -6.23
C VAL A 320 6.89 15.40 -6.34
N HIS A 321 6.66 14.69 -7.44
CA HIS A 321 7.18 13.34 -7.61
C HIS A 321 8.69 13.32 -7.86
N GLU A 322 9.23 14.33 -8.54
CA GLU A 322 10.68 14.52 -8.68
C GLU A 322 11.33 14.71 -7.30
N THR A 323 10.74 15.54 -6.43
CA THR A 323 11.25 15.73 -5.06
C THR A 323 11.18 14.42 -4.25
N LEU A 324 10.10 13.65 -4.37
CA LEU A 324 9.98 12.35 -3.70
C LEU A 324 11.07 11.38 -4.15
N ASP A 325 11.31 11.29 -5.46
CA ASP A 325 12.32 10.41 -6.04
C ASP A 325 13.74 10.82 -5.63
N GLU A 326 14.07 12.11 -5.70
CA GLU A 326 15.37 12.65 -5.27
C GLU A 326 15.66 12.37 -3.79
N LEU A 327 14.69 12.63 -2.90
CA LEU A 327 14.86 12.39 -1.46
C LEU A 327 14.97 10.89 -1.15
N THR A 328 14.18 10.06 -1.83
CA THR A 328 14.17 8.60 -1.60
C THR A 328 15.47 7.98 -2.11
N THR A 329 15.94 8.40 -3.27
CA THR A 329 17.25 8.00 -3.83
C THR A 329 18.38 8.38 -2.88
N ARG A 330 18.39 9.62 -2.39
CA ARG A 330 19.42 10.08 -1.45
C ARG A 330 19.43 9.26 -0.16
N LEU A 331 18.27 8.94 0.39
CA LEU A 331 18.17 8.06 1.56
C LEU A 331 18.70 6.66 1.25
N ALA A 332 18.26 6.06 0.13
CA ALA A 332 18.63 4.70 -0.24
C ALA A 332 20.14 4.55 -0.44
N GLU A 333 20.75 5.45 -1.21
CA GLU A 333 22.20 5.50 -1.44
C GLU A 333 22.96 5.72 -0.13
N GLY A 334 22.52 6.67 0.71
CA GLY A 334 23.17 6.94 1.98
C GLY A 334 23.11 5.78 2.98
N LEU A 335 22.01 5.02 3.00
CA LEU A 335 21.90 3.80 3.80
C LEU A 335 22.84 2.69 3.30
N LEU A 336 22.97 2.53 1.98
CA LEU A 336 23.91 1.58 1.38
C LEU A 336 25.35 1.94 1.70
N GLU A 337 25.75 3.21 1.52
CA GLU A 337 27.08 3.72 1.87
C GLU A 337 27.40 3.47 3.36
N ALA A 338 26.47 3.81 4.25
CA ALA A 338 26.66 3.61 5.69
C ALA A 338 26.77 2.13 6.09
N ALA A 339 26.06 1.24 5.40
CA ALA A 339 26.17 -0.20 5.62
C ALA A 339 27.50 -0.77 5.08
N GLU A 340 27.95 -0.31 3.91
CA GLU A 340 29.24 -0.68 3.33
C GLU A 340 30.41 -0.27 4.24
N GLU A 341 30.40 0.96 4.77
CA GLU A 341 31.39 1.45 5.74
C GLU A 341 31.50 0.55 6.98
N ALA A 342 30.38 -0.04 7.41
CA ALA A 342 30.29 -0.94 8.56
C ALA A 342 30.49 -2.42 8.21
N GLY A 343 30.64 -2.77 6.93
CA GLY A 343 30.74 -4.16 6.47
C GLY A 343 29.44 -4.97 6.66
N ILE A 344 28.28 -4.33 6.57
CA ILE A 344 26.97 -4.96 6.71
C ILE A 344 26.36 -5.23 5.33
N PRO A 345 26.07 -6.50 4.98
CA PRO A 345 25.35 -6.85 3.76
C PRO A 345 23.93 -6.26 3.77
N LEU A 346 23.64 -5.41 2.78
CA LEU A 346 22.39 -4.68 2.67
C LEU A 346 22.00 -4.51 1.20
N VAL A 347 20.72 -4.72 0.91
CA VAL A 347 20.07 -4.27 -0.32
C VAL A 347 19.03 -3.22 0.05
N VAL A 348 18.95 -2.15 -0.73
CA VAL A 348 17.90 -1.14 -0.61
C VAL A 348 17.21 -0.99 -1.96
N ASN A 349 15.97 -1.44 -2.05
CA ASN A 349 15.13 -1.19 -3.22
C ASN A 349 14.40 0.14 -3.03
N HIS A 350 14.18 0.88 -4.11
CA HIS A 350 13.36 2.09 -4.09
C HIS A 350 12.76 2.38 -5.46
N VAL A 351 11.66 3.12 -5.46
CA VAL A 351 10.99 3.64 -6.66
C VAL A 351 10.06 4.78 -6.26
N GLY A 352 10.25 5.97 -6.85
CA GLY A 352 9.50 7.17 -6.49
C GLY A 352 9.58 7.42 -4.98
N GLY A 353 8.43 7.64 -4.33
CA GLY A 353 8.36 7.84 -2.88
C GLY A 353 8.33 6.57 -2.01
N MET A 354 8.75 5.40 -2.51
CA MET A 354 8.75 4.12 -1.77
C MET A 354 10.16 3.54 -1.68
N PHE A 355 10.49 2.90 -0.56
CA PHE A 355 11.76 2.19 -0.38
C PHE A 355 11.64 0.98 0.53
N GLY A 356 12.64 0.10 0.50
CA GLY A 356 12.69 -1.10 1.29
C GLY A 356 14.12 -1.47 1.67
N ILE A 357 14.32 -1.86 2.93
CA ILE A 357 15.62 -2.20 3.51
C ILE A 357 15.68 -3.70 3.75
N PHE A 358 16.71 -4.37 3.21
CA PHE A 358 16.88 -5.81 3.24
C PHE A 358 18.27 -6.19 3.73
N PHE A 359 18.36 -6.80 4.91
CA PHE A 359 19.62 -7.35 5.39
C PHE A 359 19.86 -8.72 4.75
N THR A 360 20.74 -8.79 3.76
CA THR A 360 20.98 -10.01 2.98
C THR A 360 22.35 -9.97 2.31
N ASP A 361 22.95 -11.14 2.10
CA ASP A 361 24.17 -11.32 1.29
C ASP A 361 23.85 -11.41 -0.22
N ALA A 362 22.58 -11.51 -0.60
CA ALA A 362 22.16 -11.53 -2.00
C ALA A 362 22.41 -10.17 -2.67
N GLY A 363 22.76 -10.18 -3.96
CA GLY A 363 22.97 -8.94 -4.73
C GLY A 363 21.69 -8.19 -5.10
N SER A 364 20.53 -8.82 -4.95
CA SER A 364 19.22 -8.22 -5.22
C SER A 364 18.10 -8.95 -4.49
N VAL A 365 16.96 -8.29 -4.32
CA VAL A 365 15.72 -8.86 -3.78
C VAL A 365 14.60 -8.54 -4.77
N THR A 366 14.06 -9.58 -5.41
CA THR A 366 13.15 -9.44 -6.56
C THR A 366 11.86 -10.25 -6.43
N CYS A 367 11.77 -11.16 -5.46
CA CYS A 367 10.57 -11.95 -5.23
C CYS A 367 10.37 -12.23 -3.74
N TYR A 368 9.21 -12.79 -3.38
CA TYR A 368 8.88 -13.11 -1.99
C TYR A 368 9.90 -14.05 -1.33
N GLN A 369 10.43 -15.02 -2.08
CA GLN A 369 11.43 -15.97 -1.59
C GLN A 369 12.73 -15.28 -1.19
N ASP A 370 13.16 -14.24 -1.93
CA ASP A 370 14.34 -13.44 -1.59
C ASP A 370 14.10 -12.67 -0.28
N VAL A 371 12.91 -12.09 -0.11
CA VAL A 371 12.51 -11.38 1.12
C VAL A 371 12.54 -12.32 2.32
N MET A 372 12.00 -13.52 2.18
CA MET A 372 11.96 -14.53 3.24
C MET A 372 13.34 -15.07 3.62
N ALA A 373 14.34 -14.92 2.75
CA ALA A 373 15.73 -15.30 3.01
C ALA A 373 16.55 -14.22 3.76
N CYS A 374 16.00 -13.01 3.93
CA CYS A 374 16.68 -11.91 4.61
C CYS A 374 16.81 -12.13 6.13
N ASP A 375 17.82 -11.50 6.74
CA ASP A 375 18.07 -11.51 8.18
C ASP A 375 17.07 -10.61 8.93
N VAL A 376 15.89 -11.17 9.19
CA VAL A 376 14.79 -10.50 9.89
C VAL A 376 15.20 -10.11 11.32
N GLU A 377 15.99 -10.91 12.03
CA GLU A 377 16.39 -10.60 13.41
C GLU A 377 17.32 -9.37 13.46
N ARG A 378 18.21 -9.22 12.47
CA ARG A 378 19.01 -8.00 12.32
C ARG A 378 18.14 -6.79 12.02
N PHE A 379 17.11 -6.93 11.18
CA PHE A 379 16.13 -5.84 10.97
C PHE A 379 15.47 -5.41 12.28
N LYS A 380 15.03 -6.36 13.12
CA LYS A 380 14.40 -6.02 14.42
C LYS A 380 15.35 -5.23 15.32
N ARG A 381 16.62 -5.63 15.41
CA ARG A 381 17.64 -4.89 16.16
C ARG A 381 17.88 -3.50 15.57
N PHE A 382 18.04 -3.42 14.26
CA PHE A 382 18.19 -2.15 13.53
C PHE A 382 17.01 -1.20 13.80
N PHE A 383 15.77 -1.70 13.71
CA PHE A 383 14.56 -0.94 13.99
C PHE A 383 14.59 -0.28 15.38
N HIS A 384 14.85 -1.05 16.45
CA HIS A 384 14.89 -0.48 17.81
C HIS A 384 16.02 0.52 18.00
N MET A 385 17.17 0.25 17.40
CA MET A 385 18.31 1.17 17.49
C MET A 385 18.09 2.46 16.70
N MET A 386 17.42 2.40 15.55
CA MET A 386 16.97 3.60 14.82
C MET A 386 15.90 4.37 15.60
N LEU A 387 14.99 3.66 16.27
CA LEU A 387 13.98 4.26 17.15
C LEU A 387 14.61 5.01 18.32
N ASP A 388 15.68 4.48 18.90
CA ASP A 388 16.46 5.15 19.94
C ASP A 388 17.11 6.44 19.42
N GLU A 389 17.60 6.45 18.18
CA GLU A 389 18.16 7.61 17.49
C GLU A 389 17.10 8.62 16.99
N GLY A 390 15.79 8.34 17.17
CA GLY A 390 14.72 9.25 16.78
C GLY A 390 14.24 9.09 15.34
N VAL A 391 14.37 7.89 14.76
CA VAL A 391 13.85 7.55 13.43
C VAL A 391 12.80 6.45 13.55
N TYR A 392 11.60 6.69 13.01
CA TYR A 392 10.49 5.76 13.02
C TYR A 392 10.34 5.10 11.64
N LEU A 393 10.91 3.90 11.51
CA LEU A 393 10.74 3.04 10.34
C LEU A 393 9.46 2.20 10.46
N ALA A 394 9.09 1.48 9.40
CA ALA A 394 8.02 0.50 9.48
C ALA A 394 8.39 -0.59 10.51
N PRO A 395 7.52 -0.90 11.51
CA PRO A 395 7.80 -1.93 12.53
C PRO A 395 7.60 -3.36 12.01
N SER A 396 8.12 -3.65 10.81
CA SER A 396 8.07 -4.94 10.13
C SER A 396 9.14 -4.99 9.03
N ALA A 397 9.86 -6.11 8.92
CA ALA A 397 10.80 -6.36 7.82
C ALA A 397 10.10 -6.60 6.46
N PHE A 398 8.77 -6.68 6.47
CA PHE A 398 7.92 -6.99 5.32
C PHE A 398 7.05 -5.81 4.89
N GLU A 399 7.35 -4.60 5.33
CA GLU A 399 6.60 -3.41 4.96
C GLU A 399 7.53 -2.38 4.29
N ALA A 400 7.07 -1.79 3.20
CA ALA A 400 7.77 -0.69 2.57
C ALA A 400 7.82 0.55 3.49
N GLY A 401 8.89 1.33 3.35
CA GLY A 401 8.99 2.69 3.87
C GLY A 401 8.48 3.71 2.87
N PHE A 402 8.10 4.88 3.37
CA PHE A 402 7.48 5.96 2.60
C PHE A 402 8.19 7.28 2.81
N MET A 403 8.50 7.96 1.70
CA MET A 403 8.96 9.34 1.71
C MET A 403 7.78 10.31 1.70
N SER A 404 7.99 11.51 2.22
CA SER A 404 7.06 12.64 2.02
C SER A 404 7.84 13.86 1.57
N VAL A 405 7.23 14.78 0.81
CA VAL A 405 7.88 16.04 0.43
C VAL A 405 8.18 16.96 1.63
N ALA A 406 7.59 16.70 2.80
CA ALA A 406 7.93 17.39 4.03
C ALA A 406 9.28 16.96 4.65
N HIS A 407 9.91 15.88 4.17
CA HIS A 407 11.25 15.52 4.59
C HIS A 407 12.25 16.50 3.98
N SER A 408 12.96 17.22 4.84
CA SER A 408 14.05 18.09 4.42
C SER A 408 15.32 17.28 4.16
N MET A 409 16.28 17.87 3.44
CA MET A 409 17.60 17.26 3.28
C MET A 409 18.32 17.08 4.62
N GLU A 410 18.03 17.93 5.61
CA GLU A 410 18.53 17.76 6.98
C GLU A 410 17.95 16.50 7.65
N ASP A 411 16.65 16.23 7.48
CA ASP A 411 16.02 15.00 7.97
C ASP A 411 16.67 13.75 7.35
N ILE A 412 16.93 13.77 6.04
CA ILE A 412 17.60 12.67 5.33
C ILE A 412 19.02 12.46 5.86
N ASN A 413 19.80 13.52 6.01
CA ASN A 413 21.16 13.42 6.54
C ASN A 413 21.17 12.92 8.00
N ASN A 414 20.25 13.40 8.83
CA ASN A 414 20.10 12.95 10.22
C ASN A 414 19.77 11.44 10.29
N THR A 415 18.90 10.95 9.40
CA THR A 415 18.59 9.52 9.29
C THR A 415 19.80 8.70 8.87
N ILE A 416 20.56 9.14 7.87
CA ILE A 416 21.78 8.45 7.41
C ILE A 416 22.83 8.41 8.51
N ASP A 417 23.04 9.52 9.23
CA ASP A 417 23.98 9.59 10.34
C ASP A 417 23.57 8.70 11.52
N ALA A 418 22.27 8.62 11.81
CA ALA A 418 21.72 7.66 12.77
C ALA A 418 22.01 6.22 12.31
N ALA A 419 21.70 5.89 11.05
CA ALA A 419 21.97 4.57 10.49
C ALA A 419 23.46 4.20 10.59
N ARG A 420 24.37 5.11 10.27
CA ARG A 420 25.83 4.92 10.42
C ARG A 420 26.22 4.57 11.87
N ARG A 421 25.67 5.29 12.86
CA ARG A 421 25.90 4.98 14.29
C ARG A 421 25.31 3.63 14.70
N VAL A 422 24.18 3.24 14.12
CA VAL A 422 23.52 1.97 14.42
C VAL A 422 24.26 0.80 13.79
N PHE A 423 24.62 0.90 12.50
CA PHE A 423 25.38 -0.12 11.78
C PHE A 423 26.73 -0.43 12.46
N ALA A 424 27.44 0.58 12.96
CA ALA A 424 28.69 0.38 13.70
C ALA A 424 28.55 -0.47 15.00
N LYS A 425 27.32 -0.71 15.48
CA LYS A 425 27.01 -1.46 16.71
C LYS A 425 26.31 -2.80 16.43
N LEU A 426 25.95 -3.10 15.17
CA LEU A 426 25.08 -4.24 14.84
C LEU A 426 25.79 -5.59 14.80
#